data_AF-A0A380E1V0-F1
#
_entry.id   AF-A0A380E1V0-F1
#
_cell.length_a   1.000
_cell.length_b   1.000
_cell.length_c   1.000
_cell.angle_alpha   90.00
_cell.angle_beta   90.00
_cell.angle_gamma   90.00
#
_symmetry.space_group_name_H-M   'P 1'
#
loop_
_entity.id
_entity.type
_entity.pdbx_description
1 polymer ?
#
loop_
_entity_poly.entity_id
_entity_poly.type
_entity_poly.pdbx_seq_one_letter_code
_entity_poly.pdbx_strand_id
1 'polypeptide(L)'
;MSVGICHNGNLINAKSLRQNLEKQGAIFHSSSDTEVIMHLIRRSKAPTFEEALKESLRKVKGGFTFAILTKDALYGAVDPNAIRPLVVGKMKDGTYILASETCAIDVLGAEFVQDIHAGEYVVINDKGITVKSYTHHTTTAISAMEYIYFARPDSTIAGKNVHAVRKASGKKISPRKPCKC
;
A
#
# COMPACT_ATOMS: atom_id res chain seq x y z
N MET A 1 -4.44 -14.98 -18.47
CA MET A 1 -3.53 -13.96 -17.91
C MET A 1 -3.17 -14.40 -16.50
N SER A 2 -1.89 -14.63 -16.21
CA SER A 2 -1.43 -14.96 -14.85
C SER A 2 -1.10 -13.66 -14.13
N VAL A 3 -1.65 -13.47 -12.94
CA VAL A 3 -1.44 -12.28 -12.10
C VAL A 3 -1.21 -12.74 -10.67
N GLY A 4 -0.11 -12.29 -10.07
CA GLY A 4 0.12 -12.40 -8.63
C GLY A 4 -0.31 -11.12 -7.94
N ILE A 5 -0.88 -11.21 -6.74
CA ILE A 5 -1.28 -10.04 -5.96
C ILE A 5 -1.09 -10.30 -4.47
N CYS A 6 -0.59 -9.30 -3.76
CA CYS A 6 -0.62 -9.24 -2.31
C CYS A 6 -1.26 -7.92 -1.85
N HIS A 7 -1.79 -7.94 -0.64
CA HIS A 7 -2.61 -6.88 -0.07
C HIS A 7 -2.24 -6.69 1.39
N ASN A 8 -2.00 -5.44 1.78
CA ASN A 8 -1.95 -5.03 3.17
C ASN A 8 -3.03 -3.98 3.41
N GLY A 9 -4.04 -4.34 4.18
CA GLY A 9 -5.19 -3.48 4.42
C GLY A 9 -6.48 -4.25 4.69
N ASN A 10 -7.58 -3.52 4.63
CA ASN A 10 -8.94 -4.05 4.73
C ASN A 10 -9.90 -3.21 3.88
N LEU A 11 -10.65 -3.89 3.01
CA LEU A 11 -11.66 -3.31 2.15
C LEU A 11 -13.02 -3.28 2.86
N ILE A 12 -13.45 -2.11 3.32
CA ILE A 12 -14.69 -1.96 4.10
C ILE A 12 -15.96 -2.27 3.28
N ASN A 13 -15.88 -2.20 1.95
CA ASN A 13 -16.98 -2.55 1.05
C ASN A 13 -16.79 -3.90 0.35
N ALA A 14 -15.85 -4.76 0.79
CA ALA A 14 -15.63 -6.08 0.19
C ALA A 14 -16.90 -6.93 0.14
N LYS A 15 -17.69 -6.95 1.22
CA LYS A 15 -18.92 -7.75 1.30
C LYS A 15 -19.94 -7.35 0.23
N SER A 16 -20.19 -6.05 0.05
CA SER A 16 -21.16 -5.58 -0.95
C SER A 16 -20.65 -5.77 -2.37
N LEU A 17 -19.35 -5.55 -2.61
CA LEU A 17 -18.71 -5.83 -3.89
C LEU A 17 -18.80 -7.32 -4.25
N ARG A 18 -18.49 -8.20 -3.30
CA ARG A 18 -18.58 -9.65 -3.46
C ARG A 18 -19.99 -10.09 -3.84
N GLN A 19 -21.00 -9.65 -3.10
CA GLN A 19 -22.40 -9.99 -3.39
C GLN A 19 -22.81 -9.56 -4.81
N ASN A 20 -22.38 -8.37 -5.25
CA ASN A 20 -22.66 -7.89 -6.61
C ASN A 20 -21.92 -8.72 -7.66
N LEU A 21 -20.69 -9.13 -7.39
CA LEU A 21 -19.90 -9.98 -8.28
C LEU A 21 -20.50 -11.39 -8.40
N GLU A 22 -20.91 -11.98 -7.27
CA GLU A 22 -21.60 -13.29 -7.21
C GLU A 22 -22.92 -13.28 -8.00
N LYS A 23 -23.74 -12.23 -7.86
CA LYS A 23 -24.96 -12.05 -8.67
C LYS A 23 -24.70 -12.00 -10.17
N GLN A 24 -23.51 -11.58 -10.56
CA GLN A 24 -23.08 -11.55 -11.96
C GLN A 24 -22.31 -12.81 -12.36
N GLY A 25 -22.35 -13.88 -11.54
CA GLY A 25 -21.74 -15.18 -11.83
C GLY A 25 -20.28 -15.34 -11.42
N ALA A 26 -19.73 -14.48 -10.55
CA ALA A 26 -18.38 -14.71 -10.00
C ALA A 26 -18.41 -15.82 -8.95
N ILE A 27 -17.47 -16.75 -9.03
CA ILE A 27 -17.23 -17.78 -8.02
C ILE A 27 -15.96 -17.37 -7.28
N PHE A 28 -16.05 -17.26 -5.97
CA PHE A 28 -14.94 -16.96 -5.08
C PHE A 28 -14.45 -18.23 -4.38
N HIS A 29 -13.14 -18.40 -4.28
CA HIS A 29 -12.49 -19.55 -3.65
C HIS A 29 -11.92 -19.24 -2.26
N SER A 30 -11.87 -17.96 -1.89
CA SER A 30 -11.41 -17.50 -0.58
C SER A 30 -12.37 -16.45 0.00
N SER A 31 -12.16 -16.09 1.27
CA SER A 31 -12.79 -14.92 1.90
C SER A 31 -11.94 -13.65 1.82
N SER A 32 -10.81 -13.69 1.08
CA SER A 32 -9.84 -12.60 1.02
C SER A 32 -10.34 -11.40 0.21
N ASP A 33 -10.14 -10.20 0.75
CA ASP A 33 -10.32 -8.94 0.04
C ASP A 33 -9.52 -8.87 -1.29
N THR A 34 -8.38 -9.55 -1.33
CA THR A 34 -7.51 -9.66 -2.51
C THR A 34 -8.24 -10.28 -3.70
N GLU A 35 -9.14 -11.24 -3.46
CA GLU A 35 -9.89 -11.89 -4.54
C GLU A 35 -10.96 -10.95 -5.11
N VAL A 36 -11.53 -10.06 -4.29
CA VAL A 36 -12.52 -9.07 -4.72
C VAL A 36 -11.93 -8.15 -5.79
N ILE A 37 -10.74 -7.59 -5.56
CA ILE A 37 -10.11 -6.70 -6.54
C ILE A 37 -9.74 -7.44 -7.83
N MET A 38 -9.31 -8.71 -7.74
CA MET A 38 -9.03 -9.52 -8.93
C MET A 38 -10.27 -9.78 -9.78
N HIS A 39 -11.43 -10.03 -9.16
CA HIS A 39 -12.68 -10.12 -9.89
C HIS A 39 -13.11 -8.81 -10.53
N LEU A 40 -12.87 -7.66 -9.88
CA LEU A 40 -13.15 -6.34 -10.45
C LEU A 40 -12.28 -6.08 -11.68
N ILE A 41 -10.97 -6.37 -11.60
CA ILE A 41 -10.03 -6.22 -12.71
C ILE A 41 -10.44 -7.12 -13.88
N ARG A 42 -10.72 -8.40 -13.61
CA ARG A 42 -11.08 -9.38 -14.65
C ARG A 42 -12.39 -9.02 -15.39
N ARG A 43 -13.29 -8.30 -14.74
CA ARG A 43 -14.58 -7.88 -15.32
C ARG A 43 -14.55 -6.49 -15.94
N SER A 44 -13.48 -5.73 -15.77
CA SER A 44 -13.34 -4.44 -16.44
C SER A 44 -13.27 -4.65 -17.97
N LYS A 45 -13.87 -3.72 -18.70
CA LYS A 45 -13.82 -3.66 -20.17
C LYS A 45 -12.71 -2.72 -20.66
N ALA A 46 -11.88 -2.22 -19.76
CA ALA A 46 -10.81 -1.30 -20.10
C ALA A 46 -9.81 -1.98 -21.05
N PRO A 47 -9.21 -1.22 -21.98
CA PRO A 47 -8.36 -1.77 -23.04
C PRO A 47 -7.00 -2.28 -22.52
N THR A 48 -6.57 -1.84 -21.34
CA THR A 48 -5.29 -2.23 -20.73
C THR A 48 -5.48 -2.67 -19.29
N PHE A 49 -4.54 -3.49 -18.80
CA PHE A 49 -4.51 -3.90 -17.41
C PHE A 49 -4.40 -2.70 -16.45
N GLU A 50 -3.58 -1.70 -16.79
CA GLU A 50 -3.41 -0.49 -16.00
C GLU A 50 -4.72 0.29 -15.85
N GLU A 51 -5.50 0.45 -16.94
CA GLU A 51 -6.81 1.10 -16.86
C GLU A 51 -7.84 0.27 -16.09
N ALA A 52 -7.85 -1.05 -16.26
CA ALA A 52 -8.70 -1.96 -15.48
C ALA A 52 -8.37 -1.92 -13.98
N LEU A 53 -7.08 -1.82 -13.64
CA LEU A 53 -6.61 -1.63 -12.27
C LEU A 53 -7.12 -0.30 -11.71
N LYS A 54 -6.93 0.82 -12.42
CA LYS A 54 -7.40 2.15 -11.98
C LYS A 54 -8.91 2.16 -11.75
N GLU A 55 -9.69 1.58 -12.66
CA GLU A 55 -11.14 1.45 -12.49
C GLU A 55 -11.51 0.64 -11.24
N SER A 56 -10.78 -0.43 -10.97
CA SER A 56 -11.02 -1.30 -9.81
C SER A 56 -10.65 -0.61 -8.50
N LEU A 57 -9.52 0.10 -8.47
CA LEU A 57 -9.06 0.90 -7.32
C LEU A 57 -10.07 1.99 -6.92
N ARG A 58 -10.80 2.57 -7.89
CA ARG A 58 -11.86 3.56 -7.61
C ARG A 58 -13.14 2.95 -7.01
N LYS A 59 -13.35 1.64 -7.14
CA LYS A 59 -14.54 0.94 -6.62
C LYS A 59 -14.34 0.43 -5.20
N VAL A 60 -13.12 0.03 -4.86
CA VAL A 60 -12.79 -0.45 -3.52
C VAL A 60 -12.69 0.72 -2.54
N LYS A 61 -13.14 0.50 -1.30
CA LYS A 61 -13.10 1.48 -0.22
C LYS A 61 -12.45 0.85 1.00
N GLY A 62 -11.75 1.66 1.80
CA GLY A 62 -11.03 1.22 2.99
C GLY A 62 -9.56 1.65 2.93
N GLY A 63 -8.75 1.06 3.81
CA GLY A 63 -7.30 1.24 3.77
C GLY A 63 -6.66 0.06 3.07
N PHE A 64 -5.86 0.31 2.05
CA PHE A 64 -5.20 -0.74 1.29
C PHE A 64 -3.89 -0.26 0.70
N THR A 65 -2.96 -1.21 0.62
CA THR A 65 -1.85 -1.18 -0.32
C THR A 65 -1.82 -2.50 -1.06
N PHE A 66 -1.62 -2.43 -2.37
CA PHE A 66 -1.50 -3.60 -3.21
C PHE A 66 -0.12 -3.63 -3.85
N ALA A 67 0.46 -4.82 -3.98
CA ALA A 67 1.49 -5.09 -4.97
C ALA A 67 1.00 -6.20 -5.89
N ILE A 68 1.10 -5.95 -7.20
CA ILE A 68 0.50 -6.77 -8.25
C ILE A 68 1.56 -7.05 -9.29
N LEU A 69 1.82 -8.33 -9.57
CA LEU A 69 2.78 -8.77 -10.56
C LEU A 69 2.04 -9.35 -11.76
N THR A 70 2.32 -8.81 -12.94
CA THR A 70 1.93 -9.41 -14.23
C THR A 70 3.18 -9.93 -14.94
N LYS A 71 3.00 -10.50 -16.14
CA LYS A 71 4.14 -10.91 -16.98
C LYS A 71 5.07 -9.74 -17.32
N ASP A 72 4.51 -8.55 -17.48
CA ASP A 72 5.20 -7.42 -18.11
C ASP A 72 5.51 -6.27 -17.14
N ALA A 73 4.94 -6.28 -15.93
CA ALA A 73 5.12 -5.20 -14.96
C ALA A 73 4.80 -5.60 -13.51
N LEU A 74 5.47 -4.92 -12.59
CA LEU A 74 5.12 -4.86 -11.16
C LEU A 74 4.37 -3.53 -10.90
N TYR A 75 3.20 -3.63 -10.29
CA TYR A 75 2.39 -2.50 -9.88
C TYR A 75 2.36 -2.40 -8.35
N GLY A 76 2.41 -1.18 -7.83
CA GLY A 76 2.09 -0.87 -6.43
C GLY A 76 0.96 0.14 -6.39
N ALA A 77 0.01 0.04 -5.45
CA ALA A 77 -1.08 1.01 -5.34
C ALA A 77 -1.40 1.31 -3.88
N VAL A 78 -1.72 2.56 -3.57
CA VAL A 78 -2.01 3.06 -2.21
C VAL A 78 -3.39 3.71 -2.18
N ASP A 79 -4.17 3.39 -1.16
CA ASP A 79 -5.52 3.93 -0.99
C ASP A 79 -5.56 5.48 -0.93
N PRO A 80 -6.72 6.13 -1.15
CA PRO A 80 -6.84 7.59 -1.17
C PRO A 80 -6.57 8.28 0.17
N ASN A 81 -6.37 7.51 1.24
CA ASN A 81 -6.03 8.00 2.56
C ASN A 81 -4.60 7.61 2.98
N ALA A 82 -3.87 6.80 2.20
CA ALA A 82 -2.58 6.23 2.56
C ALA A 82 -2.58 5.64 3.98
N ILE A 83 -3.63 4.87 4.33
CA ILE A 83 -3.77 4.31 5.69
C ILE A 83 -2.62 3.36 5.98
N ARG A 84 -2.22 2.58 4.97
CA ARG A 84 -1.08 1.68 4.99
C ARG A 84 0.04 2.24 4.10
N PRO A 85 1.31 2.20 4.56
CA PRO A 85 2.44 2.71 3.78
C PRO A 85 2.87 1.76 2.66
N LEU A 86 3.44 2.34 1.60
CA LEU A 86 4.12 1.64 0.52
C LEU A 86 5.30 2.50 0.05
N VAL A 87 6.48 1.89 -0.03
CA VAL A 87 7.73 2.55 -0.42
C VAL A 87 8.40 1.81 -1.56
N VAL A 88 9.18 2.54 -2.35
CA VAL A 88 10.01 2.01 -3.42
C VAL A 88 11.48 2.07 -3.01
N GLY A 89 12.18 0.96 -3.19
CA GLY A 89 13.64 0.88 -3.11
C GLY A 89 14.27 0.50 -4.46
N LYS A 90 15.59 0.65 -4.57
CA LYS A 90 16.37 0.26 -5.74
C LYS A 90 17.67 -0.44 -5.33
N MET A 91 17.88 -1.63 -5.85
CA MET A 91 19.12 -2.40 -5.68
C MET A 91 20.24 -1.80 -6.51
N LYS A 92 21.49 -2.14 -6.15
CA LYS A 92 22.70 -1.69 -6.87
C LYS A 92 22.74 -2.13 -8.33
N ASP A 93 22.10 -3.26 -8.66
CA ASP A 93 21.97 -3.77 -10.03
C ASP A 93 20.86 -3.09 -10.86
N GLY A 94 20.13 -2.14 -10.25
CA GLY A 94 19.04 -1.41 -10.88
C GLY A 94 17.65 -1.97 -10.60
N THR A 95 17.52 -3.14 -9.95
CA THR A 95 16.23 -3.77 -9.64
C THR A 95 15.42 -2.95 -8.65
N TYR A 96 14.15 -2.67 -8.96
CA TYR A 96 13.25 -1.98 -8.03
C TYR A 96 12.56 -2.94 -7.06
N ILE A 97 12.31 -2.46 -5.84
CA ILE A 97 11.65 -3.19 -4.76
C ILE A 97 10.45 -2.39 -4.30
N LEU A 98 9.35 -3.08 -4.00
CA LEU A 98 8.22 -2.52 -3.25
C LEU A 98 8.18 -3.14 -1.85
N ALA A 99 7.98 -2.30 -0.84
CA ALA A 99 7.85 -2.74 0.54
C ALA A 99 6.85 -1.87 1.31
N SER A 100 6.23 -2.41 2.37
CA SER A 100 5.40 -1.59 3.26
C SER A 100 6.23 -0.64 4.14
N GLU A 101 7.48 -0.98 4.44
CA GLU A 101 8.34 -0.20 5.34
C GLU A 101 9.77 -0.07 4.80
N THR A 102 10.44 1.04 5.09
CA THR A 102 11.82 1.30 4.63
C THR A 102 12.83 0.33 5.22
N CYS A 103 12.59 -0.23 6.41
CA CYS A 103 13.52 -1.18 7.01
C CYS A 103 13.78 -2.40 6.12
N ALA A 104 12.82 -2.81 5.27
CA ALA A 104 13.02 -3.90 4.33
C ALA A 104 13.99 -3.51 3.20
N ILE A 105 13.94 -2.25 2.76
CA ILE A 105 14.89 -1.68 1.79
C ILE A 105 16.29 -1.65 2.42
N ASP A 106 16.39 -1.16 3.65
CA ASP A 106 17.66 -1.03 4.38
C ASP A 106 18.32 -2.40 4.62
N VAL A 107 17.54 -3.40 5.05
CA VAL A 107 18.04 -4.77 5.30
C VAL A 107 18.59 -5.43 4.03
N LEU A 108 18.01 -5.12 2.87
CA LEU A 108 18.50 -5.61 1.57
C LEU A 108 19.72 -4.82 1.05
N GLY A 109 20.12 -3.75 1.73
CA GLY A 109 21.18 -2.85 1.27
C GLY A 109 20.81 -2.08 0.01
N ALA A 110 19.50 -1.88 -0.21
CA ALA A 110 18.96 -1.10 -1.32
C ALA A 110 18.91 0.40 -0.97
N GLU A 111 18.86 1.23 -2.00
CA GLU A 111 18.63 2.67 -1.86
C GLU A 111 17.13 2.97 -1.77
N PHE A 112 16.71 3.78 -0.81
CA PHE A 112 15.35 4.30 -0.79
C PHE A 112 15.13 5.27 -1.95
N VAL A 113 14.04 5.09 -2.71
CA VAL A 113 13.71 5.94 -3.86
C VAL A 113 12.65 6.97 -3.48
N GLN A 114 11.45 6.50 -3.09
CA GLN A 114 10.32 7.39 -2.73
C GLN A 114 9.19 6.62 -2.04
N ASP A 115 8.36 7.35 -1.29
CA ASP A 115 7.04 6.90 -0.85
C ASP A 115 6.05 6.91 -2.04
N ILE A 116 5.07 6.00 -2.01
CA ILE A 116 3.88 6.09 -2.87
C ILE A 116 2.78 6.78 -2.06
N HIS A 117 2.27 7.91 -2.55
CA HIS A 117 1.34 8.74 -1.79
C HIS A 117 -0.12 8.28 -1.95
N ALA A 118 -0.99 8.92 -1.17
CA ALA A 118 -2.42 8.66 -1.18
C ALA A 118 -3.00 8.79 -2.60
N GLY A 119 -3.74 7.77 -3.04
CA GLY A 119 -4.36 7.75 -4.37
C GLY A 119 -3.40 7.56 -5.54
N GLU A 120 -2.13 7.25 -5.26
CA GLU A 120 -1.11 6.94 -6.26
C GLU A 120 -0.98 5.44 -6.50
N TYR A 121 -0.47 5.13 -7.68
CA TYR A 121 0.05 3.82 -8.04
C TYR A 121 1.36 3.99 -8.81
N VAL A 122 2.20 2.99 -8.70
CA VAL A 122 3.49 2.88 -9.36
C VAL A 122 3.47 1.72 -10.33
N VAL A 123 4.09 1.90 -11.49
CA VAL A 123 4.33 0.87 -12.51
C VAL A 123 5.83 0.73 -12.68
N ILE A 124 6.34 -0.48 -12.54
CA ILE A 124 7.74 -0.84 -12.73
C ILE A 124 7.78 -1.89 -13.83
N ASN A 125 8.51 -1.63 -14.91
CA ASN A 125 8.74 -2.54 -16.03
C ASN A 125 10.12 -2.29 -16.65
N ASP A 126 10.40 -2.93 -17.79
CA ASP A 126 11.69 -2.80 -18.49
C ASP A 126 12.01 -1.37 -18.96
N LYS A 127 11.02 -0.47 -19.03
CA LYS A 127 11.21 0.95 -19.33
C LYS A 127 11.57 1.78 -18.11
N GLY A 128 11.53 1.18 -16.92
CA GLY A 128 11.81 1.82 -15.63
C GLY A 128 10.56 1.96 -14.76
N ILE A 129 10.54 3.04 -13.98
CA ILE A 129 9.51 3.32 -12.98
C ILE A 129 8.66 4.51 -13.40
N THR A 130 7.35 4.44 -13.16
CA THR A 130 6.44 5.56 -13.36
C THR A 130 5.41 5.59 -12.23
N VAL A 131 5.27 6.74 -11.56
CA VAL A 131 4.23 6.97 -10.56
C VAL A 131 3.15 7.86 -11.16
N LYS A 132 1.90 7.49 -10.92
CA LYS A 132 0.70 8.19 -11.41
C LYS A 132 -0.39 8.15 -10.36
N SER A 133 -1.33 9.09 -10.42
CA SER A 133 -2.52 9.07 -9.57
C SER A 133 -3.68 8.37 -10.28
N TYR A 134 -4.41 7.50 -9.56
CA TYR A 134 -5.69 6.98 -10.05
C TYR A 134 -6.88 7.83 -9.57
N THR A 135 -6.67 8.66 -8.54
CA THR A 135 -7.61 9.67 -8.02
C THR A 135 -6.84 10.85 -7.42
N HIS A 136 -7.44 12.04 -7.45
CA HIS A 136 -6.93 13.24 -6.75
C HIS A 136 -7.80 13.62 -5.54
N HIS A 137 -8.89 12.89 -5.29
CA HIS A 137 -9.74 13.08 -4.12
C HIS A 137 -9.13 12.30 -2.94
N THR A 138 -8.16 12.91 -2.28
CA THR A 138 -7.30 12.24 -1.28
C THR A 138 -7.25 13.03 0.02
N THR A 139 -7.21 12.30 1.14
CA THR A 139 -7.00 12.88 2.47
C THR A 139 -6.05 11.98 3.25
N THR A 140 -4.78 12.37 3.36
CA THR A 140 -3.77 11.56 4.07
C THR A 140 -4.14 11.36 5.54
N ALA A 141 -4.32 10.10 5.92
CA ALA A 141 -4.70 9.65 7.26
C ALA A 141 -3.98 8.34 7.59
N ILE A 142 -2.63 8.38 7.55
CA ILE A 142 -1.76 7.25 7.90
C ILE A 142 -2.16 6.74 9.29
N SER A 143 -2.27 5.42 9.42
CA SER A 143 -2.62 4.77 10.68
C SER A 143 -1.66 5.18 11.81
N ALA A 144 -2.20 5.81 12.86
CA ALA A 144 -1.42 6.20 14.03
C ALA A 144 -0.74 5.00 14.70
N MET A 145 -1.34 3.81 14.58
CA MET A 145 -0.79 2.58 15.14
C MET A 145 0.52 2.14 14.47
N GLU A 146 0.83 2.59 13.26
CA GLU A 146 2.16 2.39 12.66
C GLU A 146 3.24 3.04 13.53
N TYR A 147 3.04 4.30 13.92
CA TYR A 147 3.96 5.03 14.79
C TYR A 147 3.93 4.55 16.24
N ILE A 148 2.76 4.16 16.76
CA ILE A 148 2.63 3.75 18.16
C ILE A 148 3.23 2.35 18.38
N TYR A 149 3.00 1.40 17.47
CA TYR A 149 3.27 -0.02 17.74
C TYR A 149 3.72 -0.85 16.53
N PHE A 150 2.98 -0.83 15.42
CA PHE A 150 3.16 -1.81 14.33
C PHE A 150 4.50 -1.72 13.62
N ALA A 151 4.89 -0.52 13.19
CA ALA A 151 6.09 -0.35 12.39
C ALA A 151 7.35 -0.63 13.20
N ARG A 152 8.38 -1.11 12.52
CA ARG A 152 9.68 -1.27 13.18
C ARG A 152 10.29 0.09 13.53
N PRO A 153 11.03 0.22 14.65
CA PRO A 153 11.59 1.51 15.08
C PRO A 153 12.58 2.15 14.10
N ASP A 154 13.27 1.33 13.32
CA ASP A 154 14.24 1.76 12.29
C ASP A 154 13.57 2.20 10.98
N SER A 155 12.27 1.97 10.81
CA SER A 155 11.52 2.43 9.64
C SER A 155 11.29 3.95 9.65
N THR A 156 11.20 4.53 8.45
CA THR A 156 10.72 5.89 8.19
C THR A 156 9.42 5.80 7.41
N ILE A 157 8.35 6.39 7.94
CA ILE A 157 7.04 6.41 7.29
C ILE A 157 6.71 7.87 7.00
N ALA A 158 6.41 8.21 5.74
CA ALA A 158 6.08 9.58 5.33
C ALA A 158 7.04 10.64 5.91
N GLY A 159 8.34 10.39 5.76
CA GLY A 159 9.42 11.26 6.23
C GLY A 159 9.64 11.31 7.75
N LYS A 160 8.93 10.50 8.54
CA LYS A 160 9.06 10.45 10.01
C LYS A 160 9.63 9.12 10.46
N ASN A 161 10.82 9.15 11.07
CA ASN A 161 11.40 7.97 11.69
C ASN A 161 10.56 7.52 12.90
N VAL A 162 10.25 6.23 12.96
CA VAL A 162 9.35 5.64 13.95
C VAL A 162 9.95 5.74 15.36
N HIS A 163 11.24 5.43 15.55
CA HIS A 163 11.91 5.57 16.84
C HIS A 163 11.86 7.00 17.37
N ALA A 164 12.15 7.99 16.52
CA ALA A 164 12.12 9.41 16.89
C ALA A 164 10.71 9.85 17.34
N VAL A 165 9.66 9.42 16.63
CA VAL A 165 8.27 9.69 17.02
C VAL A 165 7.95 9.07 18.36
N ARG A 166 8.28 7.79 18.59
CA ARG A 166 8.04 7.09 19.86
C ARG A 166 8.76 7.76 21.03
N LYS A 167 10.02 8.16 20.84
CA LYS A 167 10.81 8.89 21.84
C LYS A 167 10.21 10.25 22.16
N ALA A 168 9.73 10.98 21.16
CA ALA A 168 9.05 12.26 21.37
C ALA A 168 7.71 12.10 22.10
N SER A 169 6.94 11.05 21.78
CA SER A 169 5.70 10.71 22.50
C SER A 169 5.98 10.37 23.97
N GLY A 170 7.02 9.57 24.26
CA GLY A 170 7.44 9.27 25.62
C GLY A 170 7.80 10.52 26.44
N LYS A 171 8.50 11.49 25.82
CA LYS A 171 8.79 12.78 26.46
C LYS A 171 7.53 13.59 26.81
N LYS A 172 6.48 13.50 26.00
CA LYS A 172 5.20 14.21 26.25
C LYS A 172 4.40 13.58 27.38
N ILE A 173 4.48 12.25 27.51
CA ILE A 173 3.72 11.49 28.52
C ILE A 173 4.49 11.45 29.85
N SER A 174 5.80 11.69 29.84
CA SER A 174 6.61 11.78 31.05
C SER A 174 6.06 12.87 31.99
N PRO A 175 5.52 12.50 33.16
CA PRO A 175 5.17 13.51 34.16
C PRO A 175 6.47 14.20 34.54
N ARG A 176 6.51 15.54 34.51
CA ARG A 176 7.57 16.33 35.15
C ARG A 176 7.47 16.20 36.68
N LYS A 177 7.59 14.98 37.21
CA LYS A 177 7.75 14.72 38.62
C LYS A 177 9.21 14.31 38.82
N PRO A 178 10.10 15.20 39.29
CA PRO A 178 11.38 14.73 39.79
C PRO A 178 11.09 13.68 40.87
N CYS A 179 11.76 12.52 40.79
CA CYS A 179 11.76 11.58 41.90
C CYS A 179 12.21 12.35 43.13
N LYS A 180 11.33 12.52 44.11
CA LYS A 180 11.74 12.95 45.44
C LYS A 180 12.45 11.74 46.05
N CYS A 181 13.78 11.81 46.08
CA CYS A 181 14.60 10.99 46.97
C CYS A 181 14.25 11.32 48.42
#